data_AF-A0A954QBR3-F1
#
_entry.id   AF-A0A954QBR3-F1
#
_cell.length_a   1.000
_cell.length_b   1.000
_cell.length_c   1.000
_cell.angle_alpha   90.00
_cell.angle_beta   90.00
_cell.angle_gamma   90.00
#
_symmetry.space_group_name_H-M   'P 1'
#
loop_
_entity.id
_entity.type
_entity.pdbx_description
1 polymer ?
#
loop_
_entity_poly.entity_id
_entity_poly.type
_entity_poly.pdbx_seq_one_letter_code
_entity_poly.pdbx_strand_id
1 'polypeptide(L)'
;FPVESETLWGVVLHSPLRYPHNEDHSVTTRVNLVNLGTAQILTIPGEALPNIGFYLKRKMRGEHNLLFGLTNDAFGYILTKVDFKSFPRYDYVSRTSLGEMTGEIFIEQALNLVNEGPQPDRHQ
;
A
#
# COMPACT_ATOMS: atom_id res chain seq x y z
N PHE A 1 4.88 2.65 8.55
CA PHE A 1 5.06 1.19 8.41
C PHE A 1 6.31 0.78 9.15
N PRO A 2 6.24 -0.17 10.10
CA PRO A 2 7.43 -0.86 10.61
C PRO A 2 8.19 -1.55 9.47
N VAL A 3 9.52 -1.60 9.54
CA VAL A 3 10.36 -2.33 8.58
C VAL A 3 11.02 -3.51 9.28
N GLU A 4 10.45 -4.70 9.09
CA GLU A 4 10.95 -5.97 9.63
C GLU A 4 11.99 -6.63 8.71
N SER A 5 11.96 -6.31 7.41
CA SER A 5 12.92 -6.86 6.44
C SER A 5 14.26 -6.12 6.53
N GLU A 6 15.28 -6.78 7.09
CA GLU A 6 16.67 -6.30 7.12
C GLU A 6 17.20 -5.90 5.73
N THR A 7 16.76 -6.61 4.68
CA THR A 7 17.16 -6.28 3.31
C THR A 7 16.56 -4.93 2.88
N LEU A 8 15.27 -4.71 3.11
CA LEU A 8 14.64 -3.43 2.77
C LEU A 8 15.10 -2.31 3.69
N TRP A 9 15.40 -2.60 4.95
CA TRP A 9 15.98 -1.61 5.84
C TRP A 9 17.36 -1.15 5.36
N GLY A 10 18.22 -2.08 4.94
CA GLY A 10 19.49 -1.75 4.29
C GLY A 10 19.29 -0.86 3.06
N VAL A 11 18.25 -1.10 2.26
CA VAL A 11 17.90 -0.22 1.14
C VAL A 11 17.47 1.17 1.63
N VAL A 12 16.62 1.26 2.65
CA VAL A 12 16.20 2.55 3.23
C VAL A 12 17.39 3.37 3.72
N LEU A 13 18.32 2.74 4.45
CA LEU A 13 19.49 3.40 5.03
C LEU A 13 20.54 3.82 4.00
N HIS A 14 20.73 3.03 2.94
CA HIS A 14 21.85 3.22 2.01
C HIS A 14 21.43 3.73 0.63
N SER A 15 20.13 3.89 0.37
CA SER A 15 19.65 4.40 -0.91
C SER A 15 20.08 5.85 -1.15
N PRO A 16 20.55 6.20 -2.35
CA PRO A 16 20.84 7.58 -2.71
C PRO A 16 19.61 8.49 -2.72
N LEU A 17 18.40 7.89 -2.71
CA LEU A 17 17.12 8.61 -2.64
C LEU A 17 16.83 9.18 -1.25
N ARG A 18 17.61 8.80 -0.22
CA ARG A 18 17.47 9.29 1.16
C ARG A 18 16.04 9.17 1.69
N TYR A 19 15.51 7.95 1.69
CA TYR A 19 14.17 7.68 2.18
C TYR A 19 14.00 8.20 3.62
N PRO A 20 12.96 9.02 3.88
CA PRO A 20 12.62 9.40 5.24
C PRO A 20 12.31 8.16 6.08
N HIS A 21 12.96 8.06 7.24
CA HIS A 21 12.76 6.97 8.19
C HIS A 21 12.85 7.53 9.61
N ASN A 22 12.24 6.79 10.53
CA ASN A 22 12.15 7.14 11.94
C ASN A 22 13.18 6.33 12.74
N GLU A 23 13.51 6.81 13.94
CA GLU A 23 14.46 6.13 14.86
C GLU A 23 13.95 4.76 15.34
N ASP A 24 12.63 4.54 15.31
CA ASP A 24 11.96 3.30 15.74
C ASP A 24 11.89 2.22 14.65
N HIS A 25 12.78 2.29 13.65
CA HIS A 25 12.85 1.30 12.58
C HIS A 25 11.59 1.26 11.70
N SER A 26 10.98 2.44 11.48
CA SER A 26 9.78 2.59 10.67
C SER A 26 9.94 3.66 9.57
N VAL A 27 9.10 3.57 8.54
CA VAL A 27 9.02 4.53 7.43
C VAL A 27 7.64 5.16 7.33
N THR A 28 7.60 6.40 6.87
CA THR A 28 6.36 7.13 6.57
C THR A 28 6.23 7.31 5.07
N THR A 29 5.01 7.24 4.56
CA THR A 29 4.71 7.48 3.13
C THR A 29 3.40 8.23 2.98
N ARG A 30 3.18 8.74 1.78
CA ARG A 30 1.95 9.43 1.39
C ARG A 30 1.06 8.50 0.57
N VAL A 31 -0.19 8.42 0.99
CA VAL A 31 -1.28 7.79 0.23
C VAL A 31 -2.27 8.88 -0.15
N ASN A 32 -2.72 8.88 -1.40
CA ASN A 32 -3.70 9.83 -1.90
C ASN A 32 -4.98 9.12 -2.30
N LEU A 33 -6.11 9.79 -2.04
CA LEU A 33 -7.40 9.49 -2.61
C LEU A 33 -7.79 10.64 -3.52
N VAL A 34 -8.00 10.36 -4.80
CA VAL A 34 -8.29 11.39 -5.81
C VAL A 34 -9.64 11.07 -6.44
N ASN A 35 -10.54 12.04 -6.43
CA ASN A 35 -11.80 11.97 -7.16
C ASN A 35 -11.65 12.77 -8.47
N LEU A 36 -12.10 12.18 -9.57
CA LEU A 36 -12.13 12.82 -10.88
C LEU A 36 -13.45 12.47 -11.57
N GLY A 37 -14.44 13.36 -11.47
CA GLY A 37 -15.81 13.05 -11.83
C GLY A 37 -16.32 11.85 -11.03
N THR A 38 -16.84 10.84 -11.73
CA THR A 38 -17.33 9.59 -11.11
C THR A 38 -16.22 8.57 -10.80
N ALA A 39 -14.97 8.86 -11.18
CA ALA A 39 -13.82 8.00 -10.88
C ALA A 39 -13.24 8.31 -9.50
N GLN A 40 -12.82 7.25 -8.80
CA GLN A 40 -12.07 7.35 -7.55
C GLN A 40 -10.78 6.56 -7.67
N ILE A 41 -9.65 7.21 -7.40
CA ILE A 41 -8.31 6.67 -7.54
C ILE A 41 -7.69 6.60 -6.14
N LEU A 42 -7.25 5.41 -5.73
CA LEU A 42 -6.45 5.22 -4.53
C LEU A 42 -5.03 4.84 -4.92
N THR A 43 -4.05 5.53 -4.36
CA THR A 43 -2.63 5.32 -4.66
C THR A 43 -2.03 4.29 -3.69
N ILE A 44 -1.05 3.50 -4.13
CA ILE A 44 -0.43 2.43 -3.33
C ILE A 44 1.10 2.60 -3.38
N PRO A 45 1.79 2.77 -2.24
CA PRO A 45 3.23 3.01 -2.16
C PRO A 45 4.06 1.72 -2.31
N GLY A 46 3.70 0.88 -3.28
CA GLY A 46 4.31 -0.43 -3.52
C GLY A 46 3.50 -1.29 -4.48
N GLU A 47 3.81 -2.58 -4.50
CA GLU A 47 3.18 -3.63 -5.32
C GLU A 47 2.20 -4.44 -4.49
N ALA A 48 0.95 -3.99 -4.38
CA ALA A 48 -0.09 -4.73 -3.67
C ALA A 48 -0.54 -5.97 -4.43
N LEU A 49 -0.72 -7.09 -3.70
CA LEU A 49 -1.27 -8.30 -4.29
C LEU A 49 -2.72 -8.12 -4.77
N PRO A 50 -3.16 -8.92 -5.77
CA PRO A 50 -4.49 -8.76 -6.37
C PRO A 50 -5.64 -8.82 -5.37
N ASN A 51 -5.57 -9.68 -4.36
CA ASN A 51 -6.59 -9.80 -3.31
C ASN A 51 -6.79 -8.49 -2.54
N ILE A 52 -5.71 -7.78 -2.19
CA ILE A 52 -5.77 -6.45 -1.56
C ILE A 52 -6.48 -5.48 -2.51
N GLY A 53 -6.07 -5.46 -3.78
CA GLY A 53 -6.65 -4.55 -4.77
C GLY A 53 -8.15 -4.80 -4.98
N PHE A 54 -8.56 -6.05 -5.19
CA PHE A 54 -9.97 -6.42 -5.32
C PHE A 54 -10.77 -6.10 -4.05
N TYR A 55 -10.19 -6.31 -2.86
CA TYR A 55 -10.83 -5.98 -1.61
C TYR A 55 -11.10 -4.48 -1.50
N LEU A 56 -10.10 -3.63 -1.75
CA LEU A 56 -10.23 -2.17 -1.71
C LEU A 56 -11.22 -1.64 -2.73
N LYS A 57 -11.15 -2.10 -4.00
CA LYS A 57 -12.06 -1.62 -5.06
C LYS A 57 -13.54 -1.85 -4.76
N ARG A 58 -13.90 -2.90 -4.02
CA ARG A 58 -15.29 -3.16 -3.58
C ARG A 58 -15.77 -2.25 -2.45
N LYS A 59 -14.84 -1.59 -1.76
CA LYS A 59 -15.10 -0.70 -0.62
C LYS A 59 -14.97 0.78 -0.99
N MET A 60 -14.31 1.07 -2.12
CA MET A 60 -14.25 2.39 -2.73
C MET A 60 -15.62 2.83 -3.26
N ARG A 61 -15.79 4.15 -3.37
CA ARG A 61 -17.10 4.81 -3.56
C ARG A 61 -17.34 5.32 -4.98
N GLY A 62 -16.35 5.24 -5.87
CA GLY A 62 -16.48 5.65 -7.27
C GLY A 62 -17.25 4.62 -8.10
N GLU A 63 -17.85 5.10 -9.18
CA GLU A 63 -18.36 4.21 -10.23
C GLU A 63 -17.19 3.54 -10.95
N HIS A 64 -16.09 4.27 -11.10
CA HIS A 64 -14.85 3.81 -11.72
C HIS A 64 -13.73 3.84 -10.69
N ASN A 65 -13.57 2.72 -9.97
CA ASN A 65 -12.49 2.58 -8.98
C ASN A 65 -11.18 2.18 -9.68
N LEU A 66 -10.12 2.93 -9.41
CA LEU A 66 -8.78 2.70 -9.93
C LEU A 66 -7.77 2.61 -8.78
N LEU A 67 -6.78 1.75 -8.94
CA LEU A 67 -5.67 1.60 -8.00
C LEU A 67 -4.37 1.85 -8.74
N PHE A 68 -3.61 2.84 -8.29
CA PHE A 68 -2.32 3.18 -8.90
C PHE A 68 -1.20 2.68 -7.97
N GLY A 69 -0.48 1.64 -8.40
CA GLY A 69 0.69 1.12 -7.69
C GLY A 69 1.94 1.97 -7.91
N LEU A 70 2.97 1.73 -7.09
CA LEU A 70 4.28 2.39 -7.18
C LEU A 70 4.21 3.93 -7.15
N THR A 71 3.28 4.48 -6.37
CA THR A 71 3.05 5.93 -6.25
C THR A 71 3.63 6.48 -4.96
N ASN A 72 4.26 7.66 -5.02
CA ASN A 72 4.97 8.36 -3.93
C ASN A 72 6.18 7.59 -3.36
N ASP A 73 6.10 6.27 -3.26
CA ASP A 73 7.18 5.38 -2.83
C ASP A 73 7.07 4.02 -3.54
N ALA A 74 8.11 3.20 -3.40
CA ALA A 74 8.22 1.87 -4.00
C ALA A 74 8.67 0.83 -2.96
N PHE A 75 7.88 0.62 -1.90
CA PHE A 75 8.23 -0.25 -0.76
C PHE A 75 8.10 -1.76 -1.03
N GLY A 76 8.40 -2.19 -2.26
CA GLY A 76 8.30 -3.59 -2.67
C GLY A 76 6.87 -4.13 -2.59
N TYR A 77 6.74 -5.43 -2.29
CA TYR A 77 5.46 -6.11 -2.28
C TYR A 77 4.67 -5.84 -1.00
N ILE A 78 3.35 -5.67 -1.16
CA ILE A 78 2.40 -5.52 -0.06
C ILE A 78 1.47 -6.73 -0.09
N LEU A 79 1.58 -7.58 0.92
CA LEU A 79 0.84 -8.84 1.05
C LEU A 79 -0.07 -8.79 2.26
N THR A 80 -1.18 -9.53 2.20
CA THR A 80 -1.98 -9.79 3.40
C THR A 80 -1.21 -10.69 4.35
N LYS A 81 -1.54 -10.62 5.64
CA LYS A 81 -0.89 -11.47 6.66
C LYS A 81 -0.95 -12.96 6.29
N VAL A 82 -2.10 -13.42 5.80
CA VAL A 82 -2.32 -14.83 5.46
C VAL A 82 -1.51 -15.31 4.26
N ASP A 83 -1.06 -14.40 3.40
CA ASP A 83 -0.20 -14.71 2.26
C ASP A 83 1.29 -14.70 2.63
N PHE A 84 1.68 -14.00 3.69
CA PHE A 84 3.08 -13.81 4.06
C PHE A 84 3.76 -15.14 4.42
N LYS A 85 4.80 -15.51 3.66
CA LYS A 85 5.51 -16.81 3.78
C LYS A 85 4.59 -18.05 3.75
N SER A 86 3.42 -17.94 3.12
CA SER A 86 2.42 -19.01 3.07
C SER A 86 2.84 -20.22 2.22
N PHE A 87 3.66 -20.00 1.18
CA PHE A 87 4.18 -21.04 0.29
C PHE A 87 5.63 -20.73 -0.12
N PRO A 88 6.45 -21.72 -0.47
CA PRO A 88 7.80 -21.49 -0.99
C PRO A 88 7.84 -20.54 -2.20
N ARG A 89 6.78 -20.53 -3.03
CA ARG A 89 6.68 -19.61 -4.17
C ARG A 89 6.55 -18.14 -3.75
N TYR A 90 6.10 -17.88 -2.53
CA TYR A 90 5.91 -16.54 -1.97
C TYR A 90 7.14 -16.04 -1.21
N ASP A 91 8.23 -16.82 -1.15
CA ASP A 91 9.47 -16.42 -0.45
C ASP A 91 10.04 -15.11 -0.98
N TYR A 92 10.04 -14.93 -2.31
CA TYR A 92 10.54 -13.70 -2.93
C TYR A 92 9.71 -12.50 -2.48
N VAL A 93 8.40 -12.52 -2.73
CA VAL A 93 7.49 -11.39 -2.44
C VAL A 93 7.43 -11.09 -0.95
N SER A 94 7.50 -12.11 -0.09
CA SER A 94 7.51 -11.92 1.37
C SER A 94 8.82 -11.30 1.87
N ARG A 95 9.97 -11.71 1.31
CA ARG A 95 11.28 -11.13 1.67
C ARG A 95 11.44 -9.69 1.18
N THR A 96 10.80 -9.35 0.05
CA THR A 96 10.76 -8.00 -0.52
C THR A 96 9.54 -7.20 -0.08
N SER A 97 8.95 -7.54 1.07
CA SER A 97 7.92 -6.75 1.74
C SER A 97 8.50 -6.11 3.00
N LEU A 98 7.92 -4.99 3.46
CA LEU A 98 8.38 -4.33 4.69
C LEU A 98 8.23 -5.24 5.91
N GLY A 99 7.22 -6.11 5.95
CA GLY A 99 6.92 -6.99 7.08
C GLY A 99 5.56 -7.66 6.97
N GLU A 100 5.27 -8.62 7.86
CA GLU A 100 4.05 -9.46 7.82
C GLU A 100 2.76 -8.63 7.90
N MET A 101 2.79 -7.53 8.65
CA MET A 101 1.63 -6.67 8.88
C MET A 101 1.45 -5.54 7.85
N THR A 102 2.32 -5.46 6.82
CA THR A 102 2.31 -4.33 5.86
C THR A 102 0.97 -4.19 5.15
N GLY A 103 0.41 -5.29 4.64
CA GLY A 103 -0.88 -5.24 3.95
C GLY A 103 -2.04 -4.92 4.87
N GLU A 104 -2.06 -5.43 6.10
CA GLU A 104 -3.12 -5.14 7.06
C GLU A 104 -3.15 -3.65 7.42
N ILE A 105 -1.98 -3.07 7.74
CA ILE A 105 -1.84 -1.64 8.02
C ILE A 105 -2.28 -0.81 6.81
N PHE A 106 -1.82 -1.19 5.60
CA PHE A 106 -2.19 -0.46 4.39
C PHE A 106 -3.70 -0.50 4.13
N ILE A 107 -4.32 -1.69 4.25
CA ILE A 107 -5.76 -1.87 4.06
C ILE A 107 -6.55 -1.01 5.05
N GLU A 108 -6.20 -1.06 6.32
CA GLU A 108 -6.87 -0.28 7.36
C GLU A 108 -6.82 1.22 7.05
N GLN A 109 -5.62 1.75 6.80
CA GLN A 109 -5.45 3.18 6.53
C GLN A 109 -6.09 3.61 5.21
N ALA A 110 -6.04 2.78 4.17
CA ALA A 110 -6.71 3.03 2.91
C ALA A 110 -8.23 3.09 3.06
N LEU A 111 -8.82 2.17 3.85
CA LEU A 111 -10.25 2.17 4.12
C LEU A 111 -10.66 3.38 4.96
N ASN A 112 -9.86 3.76 5.95
CA ASN A 112 -10.11 5.00 6.72
C ASN A 112 -10.11 6.21 5.79
N LEU A 113 -9.11 6.33 4.92
CA LEU A 113 -9.02 7.42 3.93
C LEU A 113 -10.22 7.44 2.97
N VAL A 114 -10.63 6.27 2.45
CA VAL A 114 -11.84 6.15 1.60
C VAL A 114 -13.10 6.55 2.37
N ASN A 115 -13.16 6.22 3.66
CA ASN A 115 -14.35 6.44 4.47
C ASN A 115 -14.52 7.90 4.89
N GLU A 116 -13.43 8.56 5.26
CA GLU A 116 -13.39 9.94 5.74
C GLU A 116 -13.22 10.95 4.59
N GLY A 117 -12.65 10.52 3.47
CA GLY A 117 -12.40 11.35 2.30
C GLY A 117 -13.67 11.77 1.56
N PRO A 118 -13.56 12.79 0.69
CA PRO A 118 -14.67 13.27 -0.12
C PRO A 118 -15.21 12.16 -1.03
N GLN A 119 -16.52 12.17 -1.28
CA GLN A 119 -17.13 11.26 -2.24
C GLN A 119 -16.91 11.75 -3.68
N PRO A 120 -16.78 10.85 -4.66
CA PRO A 120 -16.75 11.22 -6.07
C PRO A 120 -18.15 11.68 -6.53
N ASP A 121 -18.18 12.35 -7.68
CA ASP A 121 -19.43 12.80 -8.28
C ASP A 121 -20.31 11.59 -8.64
N ARG A 122 -21.61 11.83 -8.75
CA ARG A 122 -22.58 10.85 -9.27
C ARG A 122 -23.23 11.41 -10.52
N HIS A 123 -23.53 10.55 -11.49
CA HIS A 123 -24.40 10.97 -12.58
C HIS A 123 -25.76 11.43 -12.02
N GLN A 124 -26.17 12.64 -12.39
CA GLN A 124 -27.51 13.18 -12.10
C GLN A 124 -28.57 12.48 -12.95
#